data_AF-A0A0Q6T7A3-F1
#
_entry.id   AF-A0A0Q6T7A3-F1
#
_cell.length_a   1.000
_cell.length_b   1.000
_cell.length_c   1.000
_cell.angle_alpha   90.00
_cell.angle_beta   90.00
_cell.angle_gamma   90.00
#
_symmetry.space_group_name_H-M   'P 1'
#
loop_
_entity.id
_entity.type
_entity.pdbx_description
1 polymer ?
#
loop_
_entity_poly.entity_id
_entity_poly.type
_entity_poly.pdbx_seq_one_letter_code
_entity_poly.pdbx_strand_id
1 'polypeptide(L)'
;MTSARSTHVASAEHTALTAGKDLAVAAGGKLFANIRESLRLFVQRAGMRLIAAAGDIDIKALSDSINVLAKLQITQTADKIIISARDEVQISGGGSYVKFSKAGIEHGTDGAFAAHAATHSFVGPRSIDAVQQAAFEQAVPRKYSQQLMVDAALWKLPDGVRAVRYRFLSEANTVLGAGNLDAQGRSARLFTEASQPAAVELDVNAGKWEQIVTERVDEISSPAGGPVLVFDYADHEDAPIVPGDDDADDPDLSRYDITA
;
A
#
# COMPACT_ATOMS: atom_id res chain seq x y z
N MET A 1 4.94 2.90 -24.59
CA MET A 1 5.65 1.77 -23.95
C MET A 1 4.60 0.75 -23.56
N THR A 2 4.72 -0.49 -23.99
CA THR A 2 3.86 -1.60 -23.55
C THR A 2 4.76 -2.76 -23.16
N SER A 3 4.40 -3.47 -22.11
CA SER A 3 5.14 -4.64 -21.61
C SER A 3 4.14 -5.68 -21.16
N ALA A 4 4.42 -6.95 -21.45
CA ALA A 4 3.58 -8.06 -21.02
C ALA A 4 3.69 -8.32 -19.51
N ARG A 5 4.81 -7.92 -18.89
CA ARG A 5 5.04 -8.04 -17.45
C ARG A 5 5.18 -6.66 -16.83
N SER A 6 6.41 -6.24 -16.56
CA SER A 6 6.67 -5.05 -15.76
C SER A 6 7.20 -3.89 -16.59
N THR A 7 6.96 -2.66 -16.11
CA THR A 7 7.61 -1.44 -16.58
C THR A 7 8.14 -0.70 -15.36
N HIS A 8 9.41 -0.28 -15.40
CA HIS A 8 10.03 0.52 -14.35
C HIS A 8 10.55 1.83 -14.95
N VAL A 9 10.19 2.95 -14.32
CA VAL A 9 10.66 4.28 -14.71
C VAL A 9 11.32 4.89 -13.48
N ALA A 10 12.61 5.19 -13.59
CA ALA A 10 13.39 5.82 -12.55
C ALA A 10 14.13 7.03 -13.13
N SER A 11 14.25 8.07 -12.33
CA SER A 11 15.02 9.28 -12.66
C SER A 11 15.79 9.68 -11.40
N ALA A 12 17.06 10.07 -11.57
CA ALA A 12 17.86 10.53 -10.44
C ALA A 12 17.36 11.89 -9.89
N GLU A 13 16.75 12.70 -10.75
CA GLU A 13 16.26 14.03 -10.40
C GLU A 13 14.74 14.16 -10.62
N HIS A 14 14.31 14.37 -11.86
CA HIS A 14 12.93 14.75 -12.15
C HIS A 14 12.26 13.83 -13.18
N THR A 15 10.99 13.51 -12.92
CA THR A 15 10.10 12.87 -13.88
C THR A 15 8.87 13.77 -14.04
N ALA A 16 8.56 14.17 -15.27
CA ALA A 16 7.38 14.97 -15.60
C ALA A 16 6.49 14.20 -16.58
N LEU A 17 5.18 14.16 -16.29
CA LEU A 17 4.15 13.62 -17.17
C LEU A 17 3.18 14.74 -17.52
N THR A 18 3.10 15.07 -18.81
CA THR A 18 2.27 16.17 -19.32
C THR A 18 1.39 15.68 -20.45
N ALA A 19 0.10 16.00 -20.41
CA ALA A 19 -0.86 15.72 -21.47
C ALA A 19 -1.55 17.02 -21.90
N GLY A 20 -1.75 17.21 -23.21
CA GLY A 20 -2.47 18.38 -23.74
C GLY A 20 -4.00 18.31 -23.55
N LYS A 21 -4.51 17.13 -23.19
CA LYS A 21 -5.91 16.87 -22.86
C LYS A 21 -5.96 16.11 -21.54
N ASP A 22 -6.20 14.80 -21.60
CA ASP A 22 -6.42 13.96 -20.43
C ASP A 22 -5.18 13.12 -20.09
N LEU A 23 -4.89 13.00 -18.80
CA LEU A 23 -3.95 12.02 -18.25
C LEU A 23 -4.76 11.04 -17.39
N ALA A 24 -4.83 9.78 -17.82
CA ALA A 24 -5.51 8.73 -17.08
C ALA A 24 -4.50 7.75 -16.48
N VAL A 25 -4.69 7.40 -15.21
CA VAL A 25 -3.93 6.37 -14.51
C VAL A 25 -4.92 5.36 -13.97
N ALA A 26 -4.77 4.10 -14.35
CA ALA A 26 -5.60 3.00 -13.91
C ALA A 26 -4.72 1.84 -13.44
N ALA A 27 -5.14 1.17 -12.38
CA ALA A 27 -4.51 -0.02 -11.84
C ALA A 27 -5.57 -1.08 -11.58
N GLY A 28 -5.37 -2.30 -12.10
CA GLY A 28 -6.26 -3.43 -11.81
C GLY A 28 -6.12 -3.97 -10.38
N GLY A 29 -4.97 -3.68 -9.73
CA GLY A 29 -4.69 -4.06 -8.35
C GLY A 29 -4.75 -2.86 -7.40
N LYS A 30 -3.59 -2.26 -7.13
CA LYS A 30 -3.44 -1.17 -6.15
C LYS A 30 -2.61 -0.04 -6.71
N LEU A 31 -2.89 1.18 -6.26
CA LEU A 31 -2.05 2.35 -6.49
C LEU A 31 -1.42 2.78 -5.17
N PHE A 32 -0.09 2.88 -5.14
CA PHE A 32 0.65 3.39 -3.99
C PHE A 32 1.44 4.63 -4.41
N ALA A 33 1.40 5.66 -3.57
CA ALA A 33 2.18 6.87 -3.76
C ALA A 33 2.91 7.17 -2.45
N ASN A 34 4.24 7.07 -2.45
CA ASN A 34 5.09 7.42 -1.32
C ASN A 34 5.90 8.66 -1.70
N ILE A 35 5.77 9.73 -0.92
CA ILE A 35 6.43 11.01 -1.19
C ILE A 35 7.18 11.44 0.07
N ARG A 36 8.43 11.86 -0.08
CA ARG A 36 9.30 12.26 1.04
C ARG A 36 8.95 13.64 1.60
N GLU A 37 8.61 14.60 0.73
CA GLU A 37 8.50 16.00 1.12
C GLU A 37 7.07 16.53 1.04
N SER A 38 6.45 16.55 -0.14
CA SER A 38 5.09 17.09 -0.27
C SER A 38 4.31 16.53 -1.46
N LEU A 39 3.01 16.30 -1.26
CA LEU A 39 2.05 16.01 -2.32
C LEU A 39 1.11 17.21 -2.49
N ARG A 40 0.97 17.70 -3.72
CA ARG A 40 0.06 18.80 -4.05
C ARG A 40 -0.82 18.41 -5.23
N LEU A 41 -2.13 18.52 -5.06
CA LEU A 41 -3.13 18.27 -6.09
C LEU A 41 -3.95 19.54 -6.27
N PHE A 42 -4.06 20.03 -7.51
CA PHE A 42 -4.75 21.26 -7.83
C PHE A 42 -5.62 21.09 -9.07
N VAL A 43 -6.86 21.58 -9.01
CA VAL A 43 -7.80 21.58 -10.13
C VAL A 43 -8.42 22.96 -10.27
N GLN A 44 -8.35 23.54 -11.47
CA GLN A 44 -8.80 24.92 -11.71
C GLN A 44 -10.32 25.05 -11.92
N ARG A 45 -10.97 24.07 -12.58
CA ARG A 45 -12.37 24.23 -13.07
C ARG A 45 -13.32 23.15 -12.58
N ALA A 46 -13.06 21.88 -12.90
CA ALA A 46 -14.03 20.79 -12.71
C ALA A 46 -14.13 20.25 -11.27
N GLY A 47 -13.30 20.76 -10.35
CA GLY A 47 -13.22 20.28 -8.98
C GLY A 47 -12.51 18.93 -8.83
N MET A 48 -12.39 18.45 -7.59
CA MET A 48 -11.74 17.19 -7.24
C MET A 48 -12.77 16.20 -6.70
N ARG A 49 -12.64 14.92 -7.02
CA ARG A 49 -13.45 13.84 -6.47
C ARG A 49 -12.54 12.76 -5.90
N LEU A 50 -12.72 12.44 -4.63
CA LEU A 50 -12.07 11.32 -3.95
C LEU A 50 -13.17 10.40 -3.44
N ILE A 51 -13.29 9.22 -4.05
CA ILE A 51 -14.42 8.32 -3.84
C ILE A 51 -13.88 6.91 -3.59
N ALA A 52 -14.31 6.30 -2.48
CA ALA A 52 -14.19 4.87 -2.23
C ALA A 52 -15.58 4.24 -2.39
N ALA A 53 -15.73 3.29 -3.32
CA ALA A 53 -17.01 2.59 -3.53
C ALA A 53 -17.30 1.58 -2.39
N ALA A 54 -16.24 1.03 -1.80
CA ALA A 54 -16.28 0.17 -0.63
C ALA A 54 -14.98 0.37 0.17
N GLY A 55 -15.06 0.13 1.48
CA GLY A 55 -13.97 0.41 2.41
C GLY A 55 -13.90 1.88 2.82
N ASP A 56 -12.92 2.18 3.68
CA ASP A 56 -12.84 3.46 4.38
C ASP A 56 -11.96 4.48 3.64
N ILE A 57 -12.23 5.76 3.90
CA ILE A 57 -11.31 6.86 3.58
C ILE A 57 -10.67 7.32 4.89
N ASP A 58 -9.40 6.97 5.08
CA ASP A 58 -8.59 7.43 6.21
C ASP A 58 -7.78 8.68 5.84
N ILE A 59 -8.02 9.79 6.54
CA ILE A 59 -7.22 11.02 6.43
C ILE A 59 -6.58 11.29 7.79
N LYS A 60 -5.25 11.29 7.84
CA LYS A 60 -4.48 11.42 9.08
C LYS A 60 -3.33 12.40 8.89
N ALA A 61 -3.21 13.36 9.80
CA ALA A 61 -2.02 14.18 9.99
C ALA A 61 -1.48 13.84 11.39
N LEU A 62 -0.26 13.29 11.46
CA LEU A 62 0.28 12.73 12.71
C LEU A 62 1.01 13.78 13.55
N SER A 63 1.71 14.71 12.89
CA SER A 63 2.46 15.79 13.53
C SER A 63 1.73 17.12 13.51
N ASP A 64 0.88 17.32 12.51
CA ASP A 64 0.34 18.64 12.15
C ASP A 64 -1.19 18.60 12.02
N SER A 65 -1.74 19.62 11.36
CA SER A 65 -3.18 19.87 11.27
C SER A 65 -3.81 19.35 9.99
N ILE A 66 -5.12 19.09 10.06
CA ILE A 66 -6.01 18.95 8.90
C ILE A 66 -6.82 20.22 8.79
N ASN A 67 -6.70 20.94 7.67
CA ASN A 67 -7.47 22.15 7.39
C ASN A 67 -8.45 21.89 6.25
N VAL A 68 -9.74 22.04 6.51
CA VAL A 68 -10.81 21.87 5.53
C VAL A 68 -11.56 23.19 5.37
N LEU A 69 -11.52 23.76 4.18
CA LEU A 69 -12.17 25.03 3.87
C LEU A 69 -13.04 24.88 2.64
N ALA A 70 -14.28 25.35 2.73
CA ALA A 70 -15.19 25.47 1.59
C ALA A 70 -15.88 26.84 1.63
N LYS A 71 -16.08 27.45 0.47
CA LYS A 71 -16.73 28.77 0.36
C LYS A 71 -18.25 28.70 0.55
N LEU A 72 -18.88 27.60 0.12
CA LEU A 72 -20.34 27.49 0.08
C LEU A 72 -20.86 26.58 1.20
N GLN A 73 -20.42 25.32 1.23
CA GLN A 73 -21.00 24.33 2.12
C GLN A 73 -20.03 23.18 2.39
N ILE A 74 -20.09 22.63 3.60
CA ILE A 74 -19.53 21.33 3.99
C ILE A 74 -20.71 20.47 4.45
N THR A 75 -20.77 19.21 4.01
CA THR A 75 -21.87 18.29 4.36
C THR A 75 -21.31 16.96 4.79
N GLN A 76 -21.82 16.47 5.92
CA GLN A 76 -21.51 15.15 6.47
C GLN A 76 -22.83 14.44 6.75
N THR A 77 -22.99 13.24 6.19
CA THR A 77 -24.18 12.41 6.38
C THR A 77 -23.72 11.02 6.77
N ALA A 78 -24.10 10.55 7.96
CA ALA A 78 -23.77 9.25 8.49
C ALA A 78 -24.75 8.87 9.59
N ASP A 79 -24.85 7.58 9.93
CA ASP A 79 -25.62 7.12 11.08
C ASP A 79 -25.04 7.66 12.41
N LYS A 80 -23.72 7.91 12.44
CA LYS A 80 -23.01 8.47 13.60
C LYS A 80 -21.86 9.37 13.16
N ILE A 81 -21.79 10.56 13.73
CA ILE A 81 -20.64 11.48 13.61
C ILE A 81 -20.02 11.64 15.01
N ILE A 82 -18.73 11.35 15.13
CA ILE A 82 -17.97 11.51 16.37
C ILE A 82 -16.94 12.61 16.15
N ILE A 83 -17.08 13.70 16.90
CA ILE A 83 -16.09 14.78 16.97
C ILE A 83 -15.52 14.75 18.37
N SER A 84 -14.19 14.67 18.46
CA SER A 84 -13.49 14.47 19.72
C SER A 84 -12.20 15.26 19.68
N ALA A 85 -11.91 15.98 20.76
CA ALA A 85 -10.69 16.75 20.93
C ALA A 85 -10.18 16.57 22.36
N ARG A 86 -8.87 16.75 22.56
CA ARG A 86 -8.23 16.67 23.88
C ARG A 86 -8.57 17.88 24.74
N ASP A 87 -8.52 19.07 24.15
CA ASP A 87 -8.61 20.32 24.88
C ASP A 87 -9.95 21.03 24.64
N GLU A 88 -10.35 21.18 23.37
CA GLU A 88 -11.55 21.93 23.02
C GLU A 88 -12.21 21.49 21.71
N VAL A 89 -13.54 21.46 21.68
CA VAL A 89 -14.36 21.44 20.45
C VAL A 89 -15.18 22.72 20.42
N GLN A 90 -15.10 23.49 19.33
CA GLN A 90 -15.91 24.69 19.12
C GLN A 90 -16.63 24.64 17.77
N ILE A 91 -17.91 24.99 17.78
CA ILE A 91 -18.73 25.17 16.57
C ILE A 91 -19.34 26.56 16.63
N SER A 92 -19.12 27.38 15.61
CA SER A 92 -19.52 28.79 15.63
C SER A 92 -19.99 29.30 14.27
N GLY A 93 -20.88 30.30 14.26
CA GLY A 93 -21.37 30.98 13.07
C GLY A 93 -22.33 32.13 13.40
N GLY A 94 -22.29 33.20 12.61
CA GLY A 94 -23.25 34.31 12.74
C GLY A 94 -23.32 34.96 14.13
N GLY A 95 -22.19 35.09 14.83
CA GLY A 95 -22.13 35.63 16.20
C GLY A 95 -22.55 34.65 17.31
N SER A 96 -22.87 33.40 16.97
CA SER A 96 -23.23 32.35 17.94
C SER A 96 -22.20 31.24 17.97
N TYR A 97 -22.06 30.55 19.10
CA TYR A 97 -21.18 29.39 19.23
C TYR A 97 -21.63 28.41 20.32
N VAL A 98 -21.10 27.19 20.22
CA VAL A 98 -21.04 26.20 21.30
C VAL A 98 -19.59 25.75 21.47
N LYS A 99 -19.14 25.67 22.72
CA LYS A 99 -17.77 25.29 23.08
C LYS A 99 -17.80 24.21 24.15
N PHE A 100 -17.03 23.15 23.95
CA PHE A 100 -16.85 22.03 24.86
C PHE A 100 -15.39 21.99 25.30
N SER A 101 -15.12 22.16 26.60
CA SER A 101 -13.75 22.12 27.14
C SER A 101 -13.72 21.51 28.54
N LYS A 102 -12.53 21.41 29.14
CA LYS A 102 -12.37 20.97 30.54
C LYS A 102 -13.10 21.85 31.55
N ALA A 103 -13.38 23.11 31.20
CA ALA A 103 -14.13 24.03 32.06
C ALA A 103 -15.64 23.77 32.06
N GLY A 104 -16.16 23.07 31.05
CA GLY A 104 -17.59 22.78 30.90
C GLY A 104 -18.10 22.98 29.47
N ILE A 105 -19.40 23.17 29.35
CA ILE A 105 -20.11 23.45 28.08
C ILE A 105 -20.59 24.90 28.12
N GLU A 106 -20.27 25.66 27.07
CA GLU A 106 -20.62 27.06 26.94
C GLU A 106 -21.41 27.30 25.64
N HIS A 107 -22.58 27.92 25.76
CA HIS A 107 -23.40 28.39 24.65
C HIS A 107 -23.43 29.91 24.66
N GLY A 108 -23.05 30.56 23.57
CA GLY A 108 -23.05 32.02 23.44
C GLY A 108 -23.75 32.48 22.16
N THR A 109 -24.49 33.59 22.25
CA THR A 109 -25.15 34.23 21.12
C THR A 109 -25.46 35.70 21.44
N ASP A 110 -25.33 36.59 20.44
CA ASP A 110 -25.78 37.98 20.54
C ASP A 110 -27.31 38.13 20.38
N GLY A 111 -27.98 37.08 19.89
CA GLY A 111 -29.41 37.05 19.62
C GLY A 111 -30.24 36.39 20.73
N ALA A 112 -31.48 36.05 20.40
CA ALA A 112 -32.33 35.26 21.28
C ALA A 112 -31.95 33.77 21.26
N PHE A 113 -31.81 33.16 22.43
CA PHE A 113 -31.66 31.71 22.58
C PHE A 113 -33.03 31.05 22.79
N ALA A 114 -33.51 30.30 21.79
CA ALA A 114 -34.78 29.57 21.86
C ALA A 114 -34.55 28.06 21.96
N ALA A 115 -35.06 27.42 23.03
CA ALA A 115 -34.90 25.99 23.29
C ALA A 115 -36.27 25.28 23.35
N HIS A 116 -36.67 24.67 22.24
CA HIS A 116 -37.92 23.92 22.12
C HIS A 116 -37.71 22.46 22.52
N ALA A 117 -38.44 22.00 23.55
CA ALA A 117 -38.43 20.60 23.97
C ALA A 117 -39.76 20.21 24.62
N ALA A 118 -40.12 18.92 24.55
CA ALA A 118 -41.24 18.38 25.32
C ALA A 118 -40.95 18.38 26.84
N THR A 119 -39.67 18.30 27.24
CA THR A 119 -39.23 18.36 28.63
C THR A 119 -37.81 18.92 28.70
N HIS A 120 -37.54 19.74 29.70
CA HIS A 120 -36.19 20.19 30.08
C HIS A 120 -35.87 19.60 31.47
N SER A 121 -34.88 18.71 31.56
CA SER A 121 -34.48 18.06 32.81
C SER A 121 -33.01 18.36 33.11
N PHE A 122 -32.73 18.84 34.31
CA PHE A 122 -31.39 19.18 34.79
C PHE A 122 -31.00 18.25 35.93
N VAL A 123 -30.44 17.09 35.58
CA VAL A 123 -29.92 16.10 36.53
C VAL A 123 -28.43 16.32 36.79
N GLY A 124 -27.88 15.68 37.83
CA GLY A 124 -26.46 15.78 38.17
C GLY A 124 -25.52 15.38 37.01
N PRO A 125 -24.23 15.71 37.12
CA PRO A 125 -23.27 15.52 36.03
C PRO A 125 -23.09 14.04 35.65
N ARG A 126 -22.85 13.80 34.36
CA ARG A 126 -22.43 12.50 33.81
C ARG A 126 -21.21 12.74 32.92
N SER A 127 -20.10 12.08 33.23
CA SER A 127 -18.84 12.20 32.48
C SER A 127 -18.60 11.01 31.56
N ILE A 128 -17.84 11.25 30.50
CA ILE A 128 -17.17 10.22 29.69
C ILE A 128 -15.67 10.33 29.95
N ASP A 129 -14.95 9.22 29.87
CA ASP A 129 -13.49 9.26 30.01
C ASP A 129 -12.87 10.15 28.93
N ALA A 130 -11.77 10.83 29.28
CA ALA A 130 -11.04 11.67 28.36
C ALA A 130 -10.65 10.86 27.11
N VAL A 131 -10.74 11.49 25.94
CA VAL A 131 -10.39 10.87 24.65
C VAL A 131 -8.94 10.35 24.74
N GLN A 132 -8.78 9.03 24.96
CA GLN A 132 -7.50 8.36 24.89
C GLN A 132 -7.15 8.14 23.43
N GLN A 133 -6.49 9.11 22.82
CA GLN A 133 -5.88 8.95 21.52
C GLN A 133 -4.53 8.23 21.66
N ALA A 134 -4.55 6.98 22.15
CA ALA A 134 -3.36 6.14 22.26
C ALA A 134 -2.68 5.94 20.89
N ALA A 135 -3.44 6.03 19.80
CA ALA A 135 -2.92 5.97 18.43
C ALA A 135 -2.14 7.21 17.99
N PHE A 136 -2.41 8.40 18.55
CA PHE A 136 -1.67 9.63 18.24
C PHE A 136 -0.42 9.78 19.11
N GLU A 137 -0.47 9.36 20.38
CA GLU A 137 0.68 9.44 21.29
C GLU A 137 1.78 8.42 20.97
N GLN A 138 1.44 7.32 20.30
CA GLN A 138 2.39 6.29 19.86
C GLN A 138 2.85 6.46 18.41
N ALA A 139 2.40 7.51 17.72
CA ALA A 139 2.92 7.88 16.43
C ALA A 139 4.31 8.53 16.60
N VAL A 140 5.28 7.73 17.04
CA VAL A 140 6.68 8.00 16.71
C VAL A 140 6.68 8.16 15.18
N PRO A 141 7.12 9.30 14.62
CA PRO A 141 7.17 9.48 13.18
C PRO A 141 8.14 8.44 12.60
N ARG A 142 7.61 7.29 12.22
CA ARG A 142 8.38 6.22 11.59
C ARG A 142 8.64 6.65 10.17
N LYS A 143 9.83 7.21 9.96
CA LYS A 143 10.17 8.01 8.77
C LYS A 143 10.13 7.22 7.47
N TYR A 144 10.35 5.91 7.53
CA TYR A 144 10.44 5.06 6.35
C TYR A 144 9.67 3.77 6.54
N SER A 145 9.06 3.30 5.45
CA SER A 145 8.28 2.07 5.43
C SER A 145 8.64 1.23 4.21
N GLN A 146 8.88 -0.06 4.43
CA GLN A 146 9.29 -1.03 3.42
C GLN A 146 8.38 -2.25 3.50
N GLN A 147 8.03 -2.82 2.34
CA GLN A 147 7.25 -4.04 2.26
C GLN A 147 7.81 -4.88 1.11
N LEU A 148 8.15 -6.13 1.40
CA LEU A 148 8.57 -7.07 0.38
C LEU A 148 7.34 -7.66 -0.30
N MET A 149 7.40 -7.76 -1.62
CA MET A 149 6.45 -8.50 -2.43
C MET A 149 7.23 -9.51 -3.27
N VAL A 150 6.90 -10.79 -3.11
CA VAL A 150 7.51 -11.89 -3.82
C VAL A 150 6.50 -12.43 -4.84
N ASP A 151 6.96 -12.60 -6.08
CA ASP A 151 6.11 -13.06 -7.18
C ASP A 151 5.59 -14.48 -6.93
N ALA A 152 4.37 -14.77 -7.39
CA ALA A 152 3.74 -16.08 -7.27
C ALA A 152 4.52 -17.20 -8.00
N ALA A 153 5.41 -16.87 -8.95
CA ALA A 153 6.31 -17.81 -9.61
C ALA A 153 7.26 -18.51 -8.63
N LEU A 154 7.70 -17.83 -7.56
CA LEU A 154 8.52 -18.43 -6.50
C LEU A 154 7.77 -19.53 -5.72
N TRP A 155 6.45 -19.58 -5.82
CA TRP A 155 5.60 -20.56 -5.14
C TRP A 155 5.25 -21.76 -6.02
N LYS A 156 5.58 -21.67 -7.31
CA LYS A 156 5.41 -22.73 -8.30
C LYS A 156 6.69 -23.55 -8.49
N LEU A 157 7.70 -23.35 -7.64
CA LEU A 157 8.89 -24.18 -7.64
C LEU A 157 8.50 -25.66 -7.41
N PRO A 158 9.14 -26.61 -8.11
CA PRO A 158 8.67 -28.00 -8.23
C PRO A 158 8.43 -28.72 -6.88
N ASP A 159 9.10 -28.30 -5.81
CA ASP A 159 9.05 -28.94 -4.50
C ASP A 159 8.07 -28.31 -3.49
N GLY A 160 7.16 -27.44 -3.94
CA GLY A 160 6.03 -27.01 -3.12
C GLY A 160 6.41 -26.15 -1.91
N VAL A 161 7.17 -25.09 -2.15
CA VAL A 161 7.50 -24.06 -1.14
C VAL A 161 6.23 -23.36 -0.67
N ARG A 162 5.66 -23.84 0.44
CA ARG A 162 4.36 -23.38 0.97
C ARG A 162 4.46 -22.27 2.02
N ALA A 163 5.65 -21.94 2.50
CA ALA A 163 5.88 -20.82 3.40
C ALA A 163 7.29 -20.27 3.22
N VAL A 164 7.42 -19.15 2.50
CA VAL A 164 8.68 -18.42 2.42
C VAL A 164 8.80 -17.57 3.67
N ARG A 165 9.74 -17.93 4.55
CA ARG A 165 10.06 -17.11 5.73
C ARG A 165 10.97 -15.99 5.29
N TYR A 166 10.74 -14.77 5.78
CA TYR A 166 11.58 -13.62 5.47
C TYR A 166 12.19 -13.02 6.73
N ARG A 167 13.36 -12.39 6.58
CA ARG A 167 13.97 -11.52 7.57
C ARG A 167 14.44 -10.22 6.90
N PHE A 168 14.07 -9.10 7.49
CA PHE A 168 14.66 -7.80 7.24
C PHE A 168 15.88 -7.62 8.14
N LEU A 169 16.99 -7.18 7.58
CA LEU A 169 18.26 -7.01 8.27
C LEU A 169 18.75 -5.57 8.12
N SER A 170 19.41 -5.05 9.16
CA SER A 170 20.16 -3.80 9.10
C SER A 170 21.51 -4.00 8.39
N GLU A 171 22.22 -2.92 8.09
CA GLU A 171 23.61 -2.97 7.59
C GLU A 171 24.55 -3.74 8.54
N ALA A 172 24.27 -3.74 9.84
CA ALA A 172 24.99 -4.50 10.86
C ALA A 172 24.49 -5.95 10.99
N ASN A 173 23.74 -6.46 10.01
CA ASN A 173 23.14 -7.79 9.97
C ASN A 173 22.23 -8.12 11.18
N THR A 174 21.63 -7.09 11.78
CA THR A 174 20.67 -7.25 12.90
C THR A 174 19.26 -7.40 12.34
N VAL A 175 18.49 -8.37 12.84
CA VAL A 175 17.11 -8.59 12.38
C VAL A 175 16.20 -7.44 12.80
N LEU A 176 15.70 -6.68 11.83
CA LEU A 176 14.78 -5.55 11.99
C LEU A 176 13.30 -5.98 11.98
N GLY A 177 13.01 -7.13 11.39
CA GLY A 177 11.67 -7.72 11.35
C GLY A 177 11.69 -9.06 10.62
N ALA A 178 10.82 -9.98 11.01
CA ALA A 178 10.75 -11.30 10.40
C ALA A 178 9.31 -11.81 10.37
N GLY A 179 9.03 -12.74 9.47
CA GLY A 179 7.71 -13.34 9.37
C GLY A 179 7.62 -14.34 8.23
N ASN A 180 6.41 -14.80 7.97
CA ASN A 180 6.09 -15.57 6.76
C ASN A 180 5.41 -14.64 5.78
N LEU A 181 5.64 -14.84 4.49
CA LEU A 181 4.84 -14.17 3.48
C LEU A 181 3.38 -14.61 3.59
N ASP A 182 2.47 -13.67 3.35
CA ASP A 182 1.04 -13.99 3.27
C ASP A 182 0.70 -14.78 2.01
N ALA A 183 -0.56 -15.19 1.87
CA ALA A 183 -1.08 -15.93 0.71
C ALA A 183 -1.04 -15.15 -0.62
N GLN A 184 -0.46 -13.95 -0.64
CA GLN A 184 -0.19 -13.16 -1.85
C GLN A 184 1.30 -12.73 -1.97
N GLY A 185 2.22 -13.35 -1.23
CA GLY A 185 3.66 -13.09 -1.38
C GLY A 185 4.15 -11.85 -0.64
N ARG A 186 3.36 -11.30 0.28
CA ARG A 186 3.68 -10.03 0.94
C ARG A 186 4.21 -10.26 2.34
N SER A 187 5.28 -9.54 2.66
CA SER A 187 5.72 -9.42 4.05
C SER A 187 4.78 -8.52 4.85
N ALA A 188 4.83 -8.63 6.17
CA ALA A 188 4.42 -7.52 7.02
C ALA A 188 5.28 -6.29 6.69
N ARG A 189 4.71 -5.11 6.91
CA ARG A 189 5.37 -3.83 6.62
C ARG A 189 6.42 -3.54 7.68
N LEU A 190 7.67 -3.41 7.25
CA LEU A 190 8.77 -2.92 8.09
C LEU A 190 8.69 -1.40 8.17
N PHE A 191 8.97 -0.86 9.35
CA PHE A 191 9.12 0.57 9.56
C PHE A 191 10.50 0.84 10.17
N THR A 192 11.21 1.82 9.62
CA THR A 192 12.58 2.18 10.05
C THR A 192 12.70 3.68 10.27
N GLU A 193 13.62 4.07 11.17
CA GLU A 193 13.97 5.47 11.42
C GLU A 193 14.89 6.05 10.34
N ALA A 194 15.70 5.20 9.70
CA ALA A 194 16.60 5.55 8.61
C ALA A 194 16.04 5.08 7.26
N SER A 195 16.36 5.83 6.19
CA SER A 195 15.95 5.53 4.81
C SER A 195 16.67 4.33 4.19
N GLN A 196 17.55 3.69 4.96
CA GLN A 196 18.39 2.62 4.45
C GLN A 196 17.51 1.44 4.03
N PRO A 197 17.67 0.93 2.80
CA PRO A 197 16.98 -0.28 2.38
C PRO A 197 17.41 -1.42 3.32
N ALA A 198 16.43 -2.09 3.93
CA ALA A 198 16.73 -3.26 4.74
C ALA A 198 17.13 -4.40 3.81
N ALA A 199 18.22 -5.09 4.11
CA ALA A 199 18.55 -6.32 3.41
C ALA A 199 17.46 -7.35 3.70
N VAL A 200 17.06 -8.13 2.69
CA VAL A 200 15.98 -9.10 2.81
C VAL A 200 16.52 -10.48 2.55
N GLU A 201 16.42 -11.36 3.53
CA GLU A 201 16.64 -12.78 3.36
C GLU A 201 15.32 -13.50 3.19
N LEU A 202 15.25 -14.43 2.24
CA LEU A 202 14.11 -15.31 1.99
C LEU A 202 14.57 -16.75 2.17
N ASP A 203 13.95 -17.46 3.10
CA ASP A 203 14.11 -18.89 3.26
C ASP A 203 13.04 -19.60 2.42
N VAL A 204 13.48 -20.16 1.31
CA VAL A 204 12.64 -20.87 0.33
C VAL A 204 12.67 -22.39 0.51
N ASN A 205 13.39 -22.93 1.51
CA ASN A 205 13.55 -24.38 1.66
C ASN A 205 13.59 -24.87 3.12
N ALA A 206 12.89 -24.18 4.01
CA ALA A 206 12.79 -24.52 5.44
C ALA A 206 14.16 -24.77 6.11
N GLY A 207 15.18 -23.99 5.73
CA GLY A 207 16.53 -24.09 6.27
C GLY A 207 17.40 -25.23 5.72
N LYS A 208 17.00 -25.92 4.65
CA LYS A 208 17.89 -26.83 3.90
C LYS A 208 18.70 -26.05 2.88
N TRP A 209 19.91 -25.67 3.28
CA TRP A 209 20.89 -24.99 2.43
C TRP A 209 21.43 -25.96 1.37
N GLU A 210 21.20 -25.68 0.10
CA GLU A 210 22.14 -26.07 -0.94
C GLU A 210 22.82 -24.80 -1.45
N GLN A 211 24.14 -24.77 -1.32
CA GLN A 211 24.97 -23.69 -1.78
C GLN A 211 25.00 -23.73 -3.31
N ILE A 212 24.24 -22.84 -3.96
CA ILE A 212 24.42 -22.62 -5.39
C ILE A 212 25.69 -21.77 -5.54
N VAL A 213 26.83 -22.44 -5.70
CA VAL A 213 28.07 -21.78 -6.15
C VAL A 213 27.94 -21.56 -7.64
N THR A 214 27.63 -20.33 -8.06
CA THR A 214 27.90 -19.93 -9.43
C THR A 214 29.39 -19.62 -9.52
N GLU A 215 30.14 -20.43 -10.28
CA GLU A 215 31.53 -20.10 -10.62
C GLU A 215 31.59 -18.73 -11.27
N ARG A 216 32.59 -17.93 -10.86
CA ARG A 216 32.81 -16.60 -11.37
C ARG A 216 33.20 -16.70 -12.85
N VAL A 217 32.31 -16.27 -13.75
CA VAL A 217 32.67 -16.06 -15.15
C VAL A 217 33.53 -14.79 -15.20
N ASP A 218 34.81 -14.96 -15.48
CA ASP A 218 35.87 -13.94 -15.37
C ASP A 218 35.82 -12.81 -16.42
N GLU A 219 34.72 -12.60 -17.14
CA GLU A 219 34.68 -11.69 -18.31
C GLU A 219 33.69 -10.52 -18.23
N ILE A 220 33.19 -10.14 -17.06
CA ILE A 220 32.38 -8.91 -16.93
C ILE A 220 33.08 -7.92 -16.00
N SER A 221 33.75 -6.91 -16.58
CA SER A 221 34.17 -5.75 -15.81
C SER A 221 32.95 -4.87 -15.50
N SER A 222 32.61 -4.79 -14.21
CA SER A 222 31.71 -3.77 -13.67
C SER A 222 32.55 -2.68 -12.99
N PRO A 223 32.16 -1.40 -13.05
CA PRO A 223 32.70 -0.42 -12.12
C PRO A 223 32.39 -0.89 -10.69
N ALA A 224 33.38 -0.75 -9.80
CA ALA A 224 33.41 -1.42 -8.51
C ALA A 224 32.21 -1.08 -7.62
N GLY A 225 31.50 -2.11 -7.13
CA GLY A 225 30.74 -2.04 -5.87
C GLY A 225 29.22 -2.26 -5.89
N GLY A 226 28.58 -2.54 -7.02
CA GLY A 226 27.13 -2.85 -7.08
C GLY A 226 26.82 -4.33 -7.35
N PRO A 227 25.72 -4.91 -6.82
CA PRO A 227 25.34 -6.28 -7.14
C PRO A 227 24.92 -6.40 -8.62
N VAL A 228 25.51 -7.37 -9.32
CA VAL A 228 25.17 -7.71 -10.71
C VAL A 228 24.02 -8.72 -10.68
N LEU A 229 22.91 -8.41 -11.36
CA LEU A 229 21.85 -9.37 -11.66
C LEU A 229 21.96 -9.74 -13.15
N VAL A 230 22.42 -10.96 -13.43
CA VAL A 230 22.39 -11.55 -14.77
C VAL A 230 21.08 -12.31 -14.92
N PHE A 231 20.28 -11.98 -15.93
CA PHE A 231 19.15 -12.79 -16.36
C PHE A 231 19.56 -13.51 -17.64
N ASP A 232 19.64 -14.84 -17.58
CA ASP A 232 19.76 -15.67 -18.77
C ASP A 232 18.37 -15.99 -19.32
N TYR A 233 18.17 -15.72 -20.61
CA TYR A 233 16.98 -16.09 -21.36
C TYR A 233 17.42 -17.12 -22.38
N ALA A 234 17.18 -18.41 -22.09
CA ALA A 234 17.25 -19.43 -23.13
C ALA A 234 15.97 -19.38 -23.97
N ASP A 235 16.13 -19.00 -25.23
CA ASP A 235 15.18 -19.27 -26.31
C ASP A 235 14.76 -20.74 -26.28
N HIS A 236 13.47 -21.00 -26.53
CA HIS A 236 12.99 -22.34 -26.86
C HIS A 236 12.06 -22.25 -28.06
N GLU A 237 12.62 -22.40 -29.26
CA GLU A 237 11.97 -23.09 -30.36
C GLU A 237 12.71 -24.41 -30.64
N ASP A 238 11.91 -25.41 -30.99
CA ASP A 238 12.19 -26.74 -31.54
C ASP A 238 12.55 -27.95 -30.65
N ALA A 239 11.86 -29.04 -30.99
CA ALA A 239 11.59 -30.28 -30.25
C ALA A 239 12.73 -31.33 -30.33
N PRO A 240 12.63 -32.44 -29.56
CA PRO A 240 13.35 -33.67 -29.90
C PRO A 240 12.46 -34.71 -30.60
N ILE A 241 13.03 -35.17 -31.71
CA ILE A 241 12.79 -36.40 -32.46
C ILE A 241 13.05 -37.62 -31.56
N VAL A 242 12.24 -38.68 -31.68
CA VAL A 242 12.51 -40.02 -31.10
C VAL A 242 12.96 -40.97 -32.21
N PRO A 243 14.13 -41.65 -32.12
CA PRO A 243 14.52 -42.72 -33.04
C PRO A 243 14.40 -44.14 -32.44
N GLY A 244 13.74 -45.04 -33.20
CA GLY A 244 14.01 -46.50 -33.42
C GLY A 244 13.93 -47.52 -32.26
N ASP A 245 13.02 -48.50 -32.32
CA ASP A 245 13.28 -49.80 -32.99
C ASP A 245 12.04 -50.74 -32.99
N ASP A 246 11.77 -51.25 -34.20
CA ASP A 246 11.29 -52.56 -34.69
C ASP A 246 9.99 -53.30 -34.21
N ASP A 247 9.32 -53.78 -35.27
CA ASP A 247 8.42 -54.94 -35.42
C ASP A 247 7.00 -54.93 -34.84
N ALA A 248 6.00 -54.71 -35.71
CA ALA A 248 5.08 -55.76 -36.19
C ALA A 248 3.76 -55.18 -36.77
N ASP A 249 3.42 -55.66 -37.97
CA ASP A 249 2.08 -55.82 -38.55
C ASP A 249 1.16 -54.60 -38.77
N ASP A 250 1.06 -54.21 -40.05
CA ASP A 250 -0.19 -53.71 -40.66
C ASP A 250 -1.16 -54.91 -40.78
N PRO A 251 -2.47 -54.76 -40.47
CA PRO A 251 -3.37 -54.34 -41.53
C PRO A 251 -4.52 -53.42 -41.08
N ASP A 252 -4.82 -52.44 -41.93
CA ASP A 252 -6.15 -51.99 -42.36
C ASP A 252 -7.14 -51.49 -41.26
N LEU A 253 -7.65 -50.27 -41.43
CA LEU A 253 -9.09 -49.99 -41.52
C LEU A 253 -9.35 -48.47 -41.65
N SER A 254 -9.69 -48.10 -42.88
CA SER A 254 -10.84 -47.26 -43.25
C SER A 254 -11.17 -45.97 -42.47
N ARG A 255 -11.16 -44.86 -43.23
CA ARG A 255 -12.20 -43.80 -43.29
C ARG A 255 -12.73 -43.24 -41.96
N TYR A 256 -12.55 -41.93 -41.76
CA TYR A 256 -13.70 -41.03 -41.54
C TYR A 256 -13.42 -39.64 -42.15
N ASP A 257 -14.32 -39.26 -43.04
CA ASP A 257 -14.42 -37.99 -43.75
C ASP A 257 -15.12 -36.92 -42.86
N ILE A 258 -14.55 -35.71 -42.85
CA ILE A 258 -15.15 -34.35 -42.89
C ILE A 258 -16.59 -34.12 -42.38
N THR A 259 -16.82 -33.07 -41.58
CA THR A 259 -17.38 -31.79 -42.09
C THR A 259 -17.53 -30.67 -41.04
N ALA A 260 -17.36 -29.44 -41.55
CA ALA A 260 -17.81 -28.10 -41.10
C ALA A 260 -17.17 -27.47 -39.84
#